data_AF-A0A2S1JNK6-F1
#
_entry.id   AF-A0A2S1JNK6-F1
#
_cell.length_a   1.000
_cell.length_b   1.000
_cell.length_c   1.000
_cell.angle_alpha   90.00
_cell.angle_beta   90.00
_cell.angle_gamma   90.00
#
_symmetry.space_group_name_H-M   'P 1'
#
loop_
_entity.id
_entity.type
_entity.pdbx_description
1 polymer ?
#
loop_
_entity_poly.entity_id
_entity_poly.type
_entity_poly.pdbx_seq_one_letter_code
_entity_poly.pdbx_strand_id
1 'polypeptide(L)'
;MNLRYLILLVTVLSQLVFAESIRLSNRQLLTTDLKEARLISELSGYAIVAGRHCLDCDENLAIYLQRIGRADMGINPEKIGIETDRYTYPGRYLDYMTKKLVEKTRMFYGLCHEGQPSLLWLTEYRDGERWVKSEYLILISDDGLKHRYTENQQPSLFYIGNSDCKELKGFLMEMEP
;
A
#
# COMPACT_ATOMS: atom_id res chain seq x y z
N MET A 1 41.19 47.72 -8.55
CA MET A 1 40.02 48.37 -7.91
C MET A 1 38.96 48.55 -8.99
N ASN A 2 37.72 48.07 -8.95
CA ASN A 2 36.88 47.27 -8.04
C ASN A 2 35.74 46.71 -8.94
N LEU A 3 35.52 45.39 -8.99
CA LEU A 3 34.57 44.60 -8.20
C LEU A 3 33.07 44.91 -8.46
N ARG A 4 32.36 43.94 -9.04
CA ARG A 4 30.92 43.56 -8.87
C ARG A 4 30.64 42.39 -9.85
N TYR A 5 30.79 41.11 -9.46
CA TYR A 5 29.83 40.21 -8.79
C TYR A 5 28.40 40.19 -9.37
N LEU A 6 27.78 38.99 -9.33
CA LEU A 6 26.40 38.57 -9.65
C LEU A 6 26.17 38.11 -11.10
N ILE A 7 25.67 36.91 -11.45
CA ILE A 7 25.08 35.77 -10.73
C ILE A 7 25.39 34.52 -11.57
N LEU A 8 26.00 33.49 -10.97
CA LEU A 8 25.88 32.14 -11.48
C LEU A 8 24.40 31.76 -11.36
N LEU A 9 23.70 31.66 -12.48
CA LEU A 9 22.37 31.05 -12.52
C LEU A 9 22.57 29.54 -12.27
N VAL A 10 22.63 29.16 -11.00
CA VAL A 10 22.43 27.77 -10.59
C VAL A 10 20.97 27.48 -10.92
N THR A 11 20.71 26.96 -12.11
CA THR A 11 19.45 26.29 -12.42
C THR A 11 19.37 25.08 -11.50
N VAL A 12 18.78 25.29 -10.32
CA VAL A 12 18.16 24.25 -9.53
C VAL A 12 17.09 23.66 -10.44
N LEU A 13 17.44 22.61 -11.19
CA LEU A 13 16.46 21.71 -11.79
C LEU A 13 15.75 21.04 -10.61
N SER A 14 14.72 21.73 -10.12
CA SER A 14 13.64 21.12 -9.36
C SER A 14 13.23 19.86 -10.10
N GLN A 15 13.48 18.71 -9.48
CA GLN A 15 13.01 17.42 -9.96
C GLN A 15 11.52 17.56 -10.25
N LEU A 16 11.14 17.52 -11.53
CA LEU A 16 9.74 17.44 -11.93
C LEU A 16 9.25 16.08 -11.44
N VAL A 17 8.63 16.06 -10.27
CA VAL A 17 7.88 14.90 -9.79
C VAL A 17 6.69 14.76 -10.73
N PHE A 18 6.83 13.94 -11.76
CA PHE A 18 5.70 13.55 -12.59
C PHE A 18 4.77 12.72 -11.71
N ALA A 19 3.60 13.27 -11.40
CA ALA A 19 2.52 12.53 -10.77
C ALA A 19 2.04 11.45 -11.76
N GLU A 20 1.96 10.20 -11.29
CA GLU A 20 1.42 9.11 -12.09
C GLU A 20 -0.11 9.15 -12.02
N SER A 21 -0.78 8.71 -13.09
CA SER A 21 -2.24 8.70 -13.16
C SER A 21 -2.74 7.27 -13.32
N ILE A 22 -3.60 6.85 -12.40
CA ILE A 22 -4.25 5.55 -12.40
C ILE A 22 -5.65 5.70 -12.96
N ARG A 23 -6.01 4.87 -13.94
CA ARG A 23 -7.37 4.86 -14.51
C ARG A 23 -8.29 3.94 -13.73
N LEU A 24 -9.36 4.51 -13.19
CA LEU A 24 -10.43 3.77 -12.49
C LEU A 24 -11.46 3.21 -13.50
N SER A 25 -12.32 2.32 -13.00
CA SER A 25 -13.39 1.63 -13.74
C SER A 25 -14.38 2.61 -14.37
N ASN A 26 -14.70 3.71 -13.67
CA ASN A 26 -15.54 4.79 -14.16
C ASN A 26 -14.82 5.73 -15.16
N ARG A 27 -13.58 5.39 -15.58
CA ARG A 27 -12.69 6.18 -16.44
C ARG A 27 -12.14 7.47 -15.83
N GLN A 28 -12.42 7.75 -14.56
CA GLN A 28 -11.77 8.81 -13.82
C GLN A 28 -10.27 8.50 -13.67
N LEU A 29 -9.46 9.56 -13.64
CA LEU A 29 -8.04 9.46 -13.32
C LEU A 29 -7.84 9.82 -11.86
N LEU A 30 -7.17 8.92 -11.16
CA LEU A 30 -6.66 9.12 -9.81
C LEU A 30 -5.19 9.52 -9.93
N THR A 31 -4.90 10.76 -9.57
CA THR A 31 -3.53 11.29 -9.57
C THR A 31 -2.84 10.90 -8.27
N THR A 32 -1.62 10.36 -8.38
CA THR A 32 -0.83 9.90 -7.24
C THR A 32 0.64 10.29 -7.42
N ASP A 33 1.35 10.48 -6.31
CA ASP A 33 2.79 10.75 -6.29
C ASP A 33 3.63 9.46 -6.38
N LEU A 34 3.02 8.32 -6.04
CA LEU A 34 3.56 6.97 -6.22
C LEU A 34 4.16 6.77 -7.63
N LYS A 35 5.31 6.11 -7.65
CA LYS A 35 5.99 5.55 -8.81
C LYS A 35 5.61 4.08 -8.97
N GLU A 36 5.62 3.62 -10.22
CA GLU A 36 5.20 2.25 -10.58
C GLU A 36 3.78 1.95 -10.11
N ALA A 37 2.93 2.97 -10.07
CA ALA A 37 1.62 2.91 -9.46
C ALA A 37 0.67 2.07 -10.32
N ARG A 38 0.10 1.01 -9.71
CA ARG A 38 -0.84 0.10 -10.38
C ARG A 38 -2.09 -0.11 -9.56
N LEU A 39 -3.24 -0.02 -10.23
CA LEU A 39 -4.52 -0.40 -9.64
C LEU A 39 -4.56 -1.92 -9.45
N ILE A 40 -4.76 -2.36 -8.20
CA ILE A 40 -5.04 -3.76 -7.87
C ILE A 40 -6.54 -4.02 -7.98
N SER A 41 -7.35 -3.17 -7.37
CA SER A 41 -8.81 -3.28 -7.40
C SER A 41 -9.50 -2.00 -6.92
N GLU A 42 -10.80 -1.91 -7.19
CA GLU A 42 -11.69 -0.95 -6.57
C GLU A 42 -12.63 -1.71 -5.63
N LEU A 43 -12.69 -1.28 -4.37
CA LEU A 43 -13.47 -1.95 -3.34
C LEU A 43 -14.17 -0.90 -2.47
N SER A 44 -15.50 -0.90 -2.50
CA SER A 44 -16.35 -0.08 -1.62
C SER A 44 -15.95 1.41 -1.55
N GLY A 45 -15.65 2.02 -2.70
CA GLY A 45 -15.26 3.43 -2.77
C GLY A 45 -13.79 3.72 -2.49
N TYR A 46 -12.94 2.70 -2.42
CA TYR A 46 -11.48 2.82 -2.34
C TYR A 46 -10.81 2.17 -3.54
N ALA A 47 -9.73 2.79 -4.01
CA ALA A 47 -8.77 2.18 -4.91
C ALA A 47 -7.66 1.53 -4.07
N ILE A 48 -7.45 0.24 -4.29
CA ILE A 48 -6.31 -0.51 -3.75
C ILE A 48 -5.19 -0.37 -4.78
N VAL A 49 -4.13 0.32 -4.41
CA VAL A 49 -3.02 0.68 -5.31
C VAL A 49 -1.74 0.01 -4.81
N ALA A 50 -0.94 -0.54 -5.70
CA ALA A 50 0.43 -0.90 -5.39
C ALA A 50 1.40 0.10 -6.02
N GLY A 51 2.46 0.49 -5.31
CA GLY A 51 3.45 1.46 -5.80
C GLY A 51 4.58 1.68 -4.79
N ARG A 52 5.47 2.62 -5.10
CA ARG A 52 6.58 3.09 -4.24
C ARG A 52 6.60 4.61 -4.25
N HIS A 53 7.00 5.28 -3.18
CA HIS A 53 7.23 6.73 -3.26
C HIS A 53 8.56 7.05 -3.95
N CYS A 54 9.53 6.13 -3.89
CA CYS A 54 10.85 6.34 -4.46
C CYS A 54 11.47 5.04 -5.04
N LEU A 55 12.16 5.17 -6.17
CA LEU A 55 12.76 4.04 -6.91
C LEU A 55 14.21 3.76 -6.53
N ASP A 56 14.96 4.77 -6.09
CA ASP A 56 16.41 4.71 -5.86
C ASP A 56 16.79 4.81 -4.36
N CYS A 57 15.89 4.39 -3.47
CA CYS A 57 16.10 4.46 -2.02
C CYS A 57 15.73 3.13 -1.32
N ASP A 58 15.84 2.02 -2.04
CA ASP A 58 15.59 0.67 -1.53
C ASP A 58 14.18 0.49 -0.90
N GLU A 59 13.24 1.35 -1.28
CA GLU A 59 11.88 1.28 -0.79
C GLU A 59 11.16 0.10 -1.42
N ASN A 60 10.69 -0.84 -0.60
CA ASN A 60 9.88 -1.95 -1.07
C ASN A 60 8.54 -1.47 -1.63
N LEU A 61 8.05 -2.20 -2.65
CA LEU A 61 6.67 -2.06 -3.15
C LEU A 61 5.69 -2.20 -1.97
N ALA A 62 4.71 -1.33 -1.92
CA ALA A 62 3.71 -1.29 -0.85
C ALA A 62 2.29 -1.25 -1.42
N ILE A 63 1.30 -1.46 -0.55
CA ILE A 63 -0.12 -1.30 -0.82
C ILE A 63 -0.61 -0.01 -0.18
N TYR A 64 -1.45 0.72 -0.90
CA TYR A 64 -2.05 1.98 -0.48
C TYR A 64 -3.56 1.92 -0.70
N LEU A 65 -4.31 2.54 0.19
CA LEU A 65 -5.76 2.69 0.08
C LEU A 65 -6.11 4.14 -0.18
N GLN A 66 -6.56 4.43 -1.39
CA GLN A 66 -6.93 5.78 -1.81
C GLN A 66 -8.44 5.89 -1.90
N ARG A 67 -9.04 6.83 -1.19
CA ARG A 67 -10.49 7.07 -1.27
C ARG A 67 -10.81 7.61 -2.66
N ILE A 68 -11.75 6.97 -3.34
CA ILE A 68 -12.27 7.46 -4.61
C ILE A 68 -13.27 8.57 -4.25
N GLY A 69 -12.94 9.82 -4.58
CA GLY A 69 -13.80 10.96 -4.27
C GLY A 69 -15.21 10.75 -4.80
N ARG A 70 -16.22 10.81 -3.93
CA ARG A 70 -17.61 10.91 -4.37
C ARG A 70 -17.92 12.39 -4.63
N ALA A 71 -18.45 12.70 -5.81
CA ALA A 71 -18.76 14.07 -6.23
C ALA A 71 -19.78 14.80 -5.32
N ASP A 72 -20.47 14.06 -4.44
CA ASP A 72 -21.51 14.52 -3.53
C ASP A 72 -21.00 15.00 -2.15
N MET A 73 -19.74 14.74 -1.79
CA MET A 73 -19.22 15.08 -0.45
C MET A 73 -18.41 16.38 -0.36
N GLY A 74 -18.28 17.16 -1.45
CA GLY A 74 -17.52 18.41 -1.43
C GLY A 74 -16.02 18.25 -1.08
N ILE A 75 -15.50 17.01 -1.11
CA ILE A 75 -14.10 16.72 -0.88
C ILE A 75 -13.36 17.13 -2.15
N ASN A 76 -12.53 18.16 -2.04
CA ASN A 76 -11.72 18.62 -3.16
C ASN A 76 -10.80 17.47 -3.61
N PRO A 77 -10.93 16.96 -4.86
CA PRO A 77 -10.09 15.88 -5.37
C PRO A 77 -8.59 16.22 -5.36
N GLU A 78 -8.23 17.50 -5.32
CA GLU A 78 -6.85 17.98 -5.19
C GLU A 78 -6.23 17.72 -3.80
N LYS A 79 -7.03 17.37 -2.78
CA LYS A 79 -6.55 17.00 -1.43
C LYS A 79 -6.56 15.49 -1.15
N ILE A 80 -6.86 14.66 -2.16
CA ILE A 80 -6.72 13.20 -2.06
C ILE A 80 -5.23 12.88 -2.19
N GLY A 81 -4.47 13.16 -1.14
CA GLY A 81 -3.01 12.95 -1.12
C GLY A 81 -2.33 13.21 0.22
N ILE A 82 -3.09 13.35 1.32
CA ILE A 82 -2.52 13.89 2.57
C ILE A 82 -2.16 12.82 3.61
N GLU A 83 -2.66 11.59 3.54
CA GLU A 83 -2.08 10.46 4.29
C GLU A 83 -2.77 9.18 3.81
N THR A 84 -2.14 8.50 2.85
CA THR A 84 -2.53 7.14 2.48
C THR A 84 -1.67 6.21 3.29
N ASP A 85 -2.27 5.52 4.25
CA ASP A 85 -1.59 4.49 5.01
C ASP A 85 -0.85 3.53 4.08
N ARG A 86 0.43 3.32 4.38
CA ARG A 86 1.32 2.43 3.65
C ARG A 86 1.26 1.05 4.31
N TYR A 87 0.91 0.04 3.52
CA TYR A 87 0.82 -1.35 3.97
C TYR A 87 1.82 -2.23 3.23
N THR A 88 2.29 -3.27 3.90
CA THR A 88 3.23 -4.24 3.32
C THR A 88 2.62 -4.94 2.10
N TYR A 89 3.37 -5.03 1.01
CA TYR A 89 2.97 -5.81 -0.16
C TYR A 89 3.09 -7.32 0.13
N PRO A 90 2.18 -8.21 -0.30
CA PRO A 90 2.31 -9.63 0.02
C PRO A 90 3.59 -10.24 -0.59
N GLY A 91 4.15 -11.25 0.07
CA GLY A 91 5.36 -11.87 -0.41
C GLY A 91 6.08 -12.75 0.59
N ARG A 92 7.32 -13.06 0.24
CA ARG A 92 8.31 -13.71 1.09
C ARG A 92 9.46 -12.74 1.26
N TYR A 93 9.85 -12.48 2.49
CA TYR A 93 10.90 -11.53 2.82
C TYR A 93 12.11 -12.26 3.36
N LEU A 94 13.24 -12.01 2.72
CA LEU A 94 14.54 -12.48 3.16
C LEU A 94 15.25 -11.35 3.90
N ASP A 95 15.93 -11.69 4.99
CA ASP A 95 16.89 -10.80 5.62
C ASP A 95 18.02 -10.48 4.61
N TYR A 96 18.29 -9.20 4.38
CA TYR A 96 19.24 -8.75 3.36
C TYR A 96 20.64 -9.37 3.56
N MET A 97 21.10 -9.49 4.80
CA MET A 97 22.47 -9.92 5.12
C MET A 97 22.65 -11.43 5.04
N THR A 98 21.75 -12.19 5.67
CA THR A 98 21.84 -13.65 5.82
C THR A 98 21.12 -14.40 4.71
N LYS A 99 20.29 -13.70 3.91
CA LYS A 99 19.39 -14.27 2.89
C LYS A 99 18.43 -15.33 3.44
N LYS A 100 18.22 -15.35 4.75
CA LYS A 100 17.28 -16.27 5.42
C LYS A 100 15.88 -15.70 5.33
N LEU A 101 14.90 -16.60 5.16
CA LEU A 101 13.49 -16.22 5.22
C LEU A 101 13.12 -15.76 6.63
N VAL A 102 12.67 -14.51 6.73
CA VAL A 102 12.28 -13.87 7.99
C VAL A 102 10.78 -13.58 8.05
N GLU A 103 10.11 -13.39 6.92
CA GLU A 103 8.66 -13.17 6.90
C GLU A 103 8.00 -13.78 5.66
N LYS A 104 6.74 -14.21 5.82
CA LYS A 104 5.82 -14.61 4.76
C LYS A 104 4.51 -13.88 4.99
N THR A 105 4.06 -13.13 3.99
CA THR A 105 2.83 -12.35 4.06
C THR A 105 1.94 -12.69 2.88
N ARG A 106 0.71 -13.10 3.15
CA ARG A 106 -0.35 -13.26 2.14
C ARG A 106 -1.37 -12.15 2.33
N MET A 107 -1.86 -11.58 1.25
CA MET A 107 -2.84 -10.51 1.28
C MET A 107 -4.06 -10.87 0.45
N PHE A 108 -5.23 -10.62 1.01
CA PHE A 108 -6.52 -10.86 0.38
C PHE A 108 -7.35 -9.59 0.38
N TYR A 109 -8.22 -9.46 -0.61
CA TYR A 109 -9.15 -8.34 -0.72
C TYR A 109 -10.51 -8.80 -1.27
N GLY A 110 -11.57 -8.10 -0.89
CA GLY A 110 -12.94 -8.38 -1.30
C GLY A 110 -13.85 -8.67 -0.11
N LEU A 111 -14.68 -9.70 -0.16
CA LEU A 111 -15.59 -10.09 0.93
C LEU A 111 -14.96 -11.21 1.79
N CYS A 112 -13.84 -10.89 2.45
CA CYS A 112 -13.03 -11.87 3.17
C CYS A 112 -13.48 -12.13 4.62
N HIS A 113 -14.30 -11.24 5.20
CA HIS A 113 -14.74 -11.35 6.60
C HIS A 113 -16.19 -10.90 6.78
N GLU A 114 -17.03 -11.77 7.34
CA GLU A 114 -18.45 -11.54 7.66
C GLU A 114 -19.29 -10.88 6.55
N GLY A 115 -18.97 -11.14 5.27
CA GLY A 115 -19.65 -10.52 4.12
C GLY A 115 -19.36 -9.03 3.93
N GLN A 116 -18.40 -8.47 4.67
CA GLN A 116 -18.00 -7.08 4.61
C GLN A 116 -16.81 -6.88 3.65
N PRO A 117 -16.79 -5.78 2.87
CA PRO A 117 -15.63 -5.36 2.11
C PRO A 117 -14.41 -5.20 3.02
N SER A 118 -13.36 -5.94 2.73
CA SER A 118 -12.22 -6.10 3.62
C SER A 118 -10.92 -6.35 2.88
N LEU A 119 -9.83 -5.99 3.54
CA LEU A 119 -8.47 -6.40 3.21
C LEU A 119 -7.89 -7.18 4.38
N LEU A 120 -7.22 -8.28 4.09
CA LEU A 120 -6.67 -9.19 5.10
C LEU A 120 -5.22 -9.50 4.78
N TRP A 121 -4.33 -9.25 5.73
CA TRP A 121 -2.96 -9.77 5.72
C TRP A 121 -2.85 -10.91 6.72
N LEU A 122 -2.31 -12.03 6.26
CA LEU A 122 -1.90 -13.16 7.08
C LEU A 122 -0.39 -13.25 7.02
N THR A 123 0.26 -12.95 8.13
CA THR A 123 1.72 -12.83 8.20
C THR A 123 2.29 -13.85 9.18
N GLU A 124 3.31 -14.57 8.73
CA GLU A 124 4.18 -15.36 9.59
C GLU A 124 5.57 -14.76 9.57
N TYR A 125 6.08 -14.29 10.72
CA TYR A 125 7.40 -13.67 10.82
C TYR A 125 8.27 -14.34 11.89
N ARG A 126 9.58 -14.14 11.79
CA ARG A 126 10.58 -14.68 12.72
C ARG A 126 10.72 -13.76 13.93
N ASP A 127 10.55 -14.34 15.11
CA ASP A 127 10.93 -13.74 16.39
C ASP A 127 11.94 -14.69 17.06
N GLY A 128 13.23 -14.35 16.93
CA GLY A 128 14.33 -15.25 17.26
C GLY A 128 14.23 -16.59 16.51
N GLU A 129 14.12 -17.69 17.27
CA GLU A 129 13.98 -19.04 16.69
C GLU A 129 12.53 -19.43 16.38
N ARG A 130 11.54 -18.64 16.79
CA ARG A 130 10.12 -18.95 16.64
C ARG A 130 9.52 -18.29 15.41
N TRP A 131 8.42 -18.87 14.93
CA TRP A 131 7.54 -18.23 13.95
C TRP A 131 6.31 -17.72 14.69
N VAL A 132 6.05 -16.43 14.54
CA VAL A 132 4.85 -15.77 15.08
C VAL A 132 3.85 -15.59 13.95
N LYS A 133 2.57 -15.82 14.23
CA LYS A 133 1.48 -15.59 13.28
C LYS A 133 0.70 -14.35 13.69
N SER A 134 0.45 -13.49 12.72
CA SER A 134 -0.35 -12.29 12.88
C SER A 134 -1.38 -12.15 11.76
N GLU A 135 -2.50 -11.53 12.12
CA GLU A 135 -3.61 -11.22 11.24
C GLU A 135 -3.83 -9.72 11.32
N TYR A 136 -3.87 -9.06 10.16
CA TYR A 136 -4.22 -7.65 10.06
C TYR A 136 -5.39 -7.49 9.10
N LEU A 137 -6.51 -7.02 9.63
CA LEU A 137 -7.78 -6.90 8.91
C LEU A 137 -8.19 -5.44 8.85
N ILE A 138 -8.48 -4.95 7.65
CA ILE A 138 -9.12 -3.67 7.41
C ILE A 138 -10.53 -3.95 6.94
N LEU A 139 -11.51 -3.41 7.67
CA LEU A 139 -12.91 -3.38 7.28
C LEU A 139 -13.21 -2.02 6.65
N ILE A 140 -13.79 -2.03 5.45
CA ILE A 140 -14.21 -0.82 4.76
C ILE A 140 -15.70 -0.61 5.01
N SER A 141 -16.05 0.54 5.59
CA SER A 141 -17.42 0.95 5.85
C SER A 141 -17.67 2.38 5.39
N ASP A 142 -18.91 2.85 5.44
CA ASP A 142 -19.24 4.24 5.13
C ASP A 142 -18.57 5.24 6.10
N ASP A 143 -18.31 4.81 7.35
CA ASP A 143 -17.57 5.58 8.37
C ASP A 143 -16.06 5.68 8.08
N GLY A 144 -15.57 5.00 7.03
CA GLY A 144 -14.15 4.87 6.70
C GLY A 144 -13.57 3.50 7.04
N LEU A 145 -12.24 3.48 7.22
CA LEU A 145 -11.44 2.27 7.46
C LEU A 145 -11.43 1.94 8.96
N LYS A 146 -11.70 0.67 9.30
CA LYS A 146 -11.57 0.15 10.66
C LYS A 146 -10.51 -0.95 10.67
N HIS A 147 -9.46 -0.75 11.46
CA HIS A 147 -8.30 -1.62 11.50
C HIS A 147 -8.42 -2.57 12.69
N ARG A 148 -8.14 -3.85 12.49
CA ARG A 148 -8.09 -4.89 13.53
C ARG A 148 -6.79 -5.66 13.39
N TYR A 149 -6.14 -5.90 14.52
CA TYR A 149 -4.89 -6.63 14.57
C TYR A 149 -4.97 -7.71 15.65
N THR A 150 -4.53 -8.90 15.29
CA THR A 150 -4.56 -10.07 16.15
C THR A 150 -3.25 -10.83 16.01
N GLU A 151 -2.59 -11.16 17.12
CA GLU A 151 -1.41 -12.03 17.12
C GLU A 151 -1.61 -13.23 18.04
N ASN A 152 -1.23 -14.43 17.59
CA ASN A 152 -1.20 -15.64 18.41
C ASN A 152 -2.53 -15.99 19.14
N GLN A 153 -3.68 -15.42 18.75
CA GLN A 153 -4.99 -15.72 19.31
C GLN A 153 -5.75 -16.76 18.46
N GLN A 154 -6.98 -17.08 18.88
CA GLN A 154 -7.86 -17.99 18.13
C GLN A 154 -8.02 -17.50 16.67
N PRO A 155 -8.02 -18.42 15.70
CA PRO A 155 -8.11 -18.06 14.30
C PRO A 155 -9.41 -17.31 14.04
N SER A 156 -9.32 -16.12 13.46
CA SER A 156 -10.51 -15.42 12.99
C SER A 156 -11.17 -16.24 11.87
N LEU A 157 -12.50 -16.22 11.80
CA LEU A 157 -13.22 -16.87 10.71
C LEU A 157 -13.10 -16.01 9.45
N PHE A 158 -12.31 -16.47 8.48
CA PHE A 158 -12.14 -15.83 7.18
C PHE A 158 -12.71 -16.69 6.06
N TYR A 159 -13.30 -16.05 5.05
CA TYR A 159 -13.88 -16.73 3.89
C TYR A 159 -12.86 -16.87 2.74
N ILE A 160 -11.67 -17.38 3.05
CA ILE A 160 -10.61 -17.61 2.08
C ILE A 160 -11.02 -18.75 1.13
N GLY A 161 -10.88 -18.53 -0.18
CA GLY A 161 -11.30 -19.49 -1.22
C GLY A 161 -12.71 -19.24 -1.78
N ASN A 162 -13.45 -18.28 -1.21
CA ASN A 162 -14.63 -17.71 -1.88
C ASN A 162 -14.19 -16.90 -3.12
N SER A 163 -14.95 -16.96 -4.22
CA SER A 163 -14.71 -16.16 -5.42
C SER A 163 -14.65 -14.65 -5.16
N ASP A 164 -15.32 -14.20 -4.10
CA ASP A 164 -15.38 -12.79 -3.70
C ASP A 164 -14.24 -12.38 -2.76
N CYS A 165 -13.38 -13.31 -2.31
CA CYS A 165 -12.17 -13.02 -1.52
C CYS A 165 -10.93 -13.44 -2.32
N LYS A 166 -10.25 -12.46 -2.93
CA LYS A 166 -9.17 -12.67 -3.89
C LYS A 166 -7.82 -12.51 -3.23
N GLU A 167 -6.91 -13.45 -3.47
CA GLU A 167 -5.52 -13.33 -3.04
C GLU A 167 -4.73 -12.47 -4.02
N LEU A 168 -4.00 -11.48 -3.51
CA LEU A 168 -3.02 -10.73 -4.29
C LEU A 168 -1.71 -11.52 -4.35
N LYS A 169 -1.23 -11.77 -5.57
CA LYS A 169 0.04 -12.48 -5.79
C LYS A 169 1.21 -11.70 -5.18
N GLY A 170 1.92 -12.37 -4.28
CA GLY A 170 3.14 -11.86 -3.67
C GLY A 170 4.42 -12.14 -4.47
N PHE A 171 5.51 -11.49 -4.07
CA PHE A 171 6.85 -11.67 -4.66
C PHE A 171 7.89 -12.02 -3.59
N LEU A 172 9.08 -12.46 -4.02
CA LEU A 172 10.24 -12.57 -3.15
C LEU A 172 10.92 -11.21 -3.06
N MET A 173 11.12 -10.71 -1.85
CA MET A 173 11.73 -9.40 -1.56
C MET A 173 12.77 -9.55 -0.48
N GLU A 174 13.63 -8.53 -0.36
CA GLU A 174 14.59 -8.42 0.74
C GLU A 174 14.14 -7.30 1.67
N MET A 175 14.40 -7.45 2.96
CA MET A 175 14.18 -6.41 3.96
C MET A 175 15.46 -6.18 4.74
N GLU A 176 15.69 -4.91 5.07
CA GLU A 176 16.71 -4.55 6.06
C GLU A 176 16.23 -4.99 7.47
N PRO A 177 17.16 -5.31 8.39
CA PRO A 177 16.84 -5.78 9.75
C PRO A 177 16.04 -4.81 10.59
#